data_AF-A0A3B8XMV0-F1
#
_entry.id   AF-A0A3B8XMV0-F1
#
_cell.length_a   1.000
_cell.length_b   1.000
_cell.length_c   1.000
_cell.angle_alpha   90.00
_cell.angle_beta   90.00
_cell.angle_gamma   90.00
#
_symmetry.space_group_name_H-M   'P 1'
#
loop_
_entity.id
_entity.type
_entity.pdbx_description
1 polymer ?
#
loop_
_entity_poly.entity_id
_entity_poly.type
_entity_poly.pdbx_seq_one_letter_code
_entity_poly.pdbx_strand_id
1 'polypeptide(L)'
;MIHLIGISKHYNTDIGLKQVLRETHLTIPTDKRVGVLGRNGAGKTTLLNMIAGVDRPSTGMVIREARMSWPLGYAGGFHGDLTARENIAFVARLYGADYDEIFEKAEEFAEIGAYVDMPVRTYSSGMKSRLAFGLSLAIDFECYLIDESIGAGDRFFRQKSRKVFLEQSKGAGMLLVSHNESTVREYCEIGMVLYEGFLVPFGDIDEAIDFYTRKCAP
;
A
#
# COMPACT_ATOMS: atom_id res chain seq x y z
N MET A 1 3.76 15.55 0.77
CA MET A 1 2.28 15.57 0.79
C MET A 1 1.71 14.74 -0.35
N ILE A 2 0.45 14.29 -0.24
CA ILE A 2 -0.34 13.73 -1.35
C ILE A 2 -1.58 14.59 -1.55
N HIS A 3 -1.78 15.13 -2.75
CA HIS A 3 -2.95 15.94 -3.08
C HIS A 3 -3.91 15.16 -3.97
N LEU A 4 -5.12 14.97 -3.48
CA LEU A 4 -6.26 14.46 -4.22
C LEU A 4 -7.04 15.67 -4.72
N ILE A 5 -7.08 15.90 -6.03
CA ILE A 5 -7.68 17.08 -6.65
C ILE A 5 -8.84 16.63 -7.53
N GLY A 6 -10.07 16.83 -7.05
CA GLY A 6 -11.31 16.51 -7.75
C GLY A 6 -11.41 15.04 -8.16
N ILE A 7 -10.82 14.14 -7.38
CA ILE A 7 -10.73 12.75 -7.79
C ILE A 7 -12.08 12.06 -7.65
N SER A 8 -12.47 11.32 -8.67
CA SER A 8 -13.57 10.36 -8.56
C SER A 8 -13.17 9.04 -9.21
N LYS A 9 -13.86 7.97 -8.84
CA LYS A 9 -13.65 6.66 -9.42
C LYS A 9 -14.96 5.91 -9.57
N HIS A 10 -15.18 5.41 -10.78
CA HIS A 10 -16.26 4.51 -11.11
C HIS A 10 -15.75 3.37 -11.98
N TYR A 11 -16.47 2.25 -11.98
CA TYR A 11 -16.25 1.15 -12.90
C TYR A 11 -17.57 0.82 -13.61
N ASN A 12 -17.47 0.50 -14.90
CA ASN A 12 -18.58 -0.09 -15.64
C ASN A 12 -18.66 -1.57 -15.26
N THR A 13 -19.83 -2.00 -14.79
CA THR A 13 -20.11 -3.41 -14.50
C THR A 13 -21.34 -3.85 -15.31
N ASP A 14 -21.59 -5.16 -15.37
CA ASP A 14 -22.74 -5.71 -16.10
C ASP A 14 -24.09 -5.21 -15.56
N ILE A 15 -24.13 -4.73 -14.31
CA ILE A 15 -25.32 -4.17 -13.66
C ILE A 15 -25.36 -2.63 -13.68
N GLY A 16 -24.42 -2.00 -14.38
CA GLY A 16 -24.35 -0.54 -14.56
C GLY A 16 -23.12 0.12 -13.96
N LEU A 17 -23.20 1.44 -13.80
CA LEU A 17 -22.08 2.24 -13.29
C LEU A 17 -21.94 2.06 -11.76
N LYS A 18 -20.84 1.47 -11.31
CA LYS A 18 -20.51 1.36 -9.88
C LYS A 18 -19.61 2.52 -9.47
N GLN A 19 -20.16 3.49 -8.74
CA GLN A 19 -19.36 4.55 -8.11
C GLN A 19 -18.60 3.98 -6.90
N VAL A 20 -17.28 4.17 -6.88
CA VAL A 20 -16.40 3.71 -5.79
C VAL A 20 -15.92 4.89 -4.94
N LEU A 21 -15.54 5.99 -5.58
CA LEU A 21 -15.14 7.22 -4.92
C LEU A 21 -15.83 8.39 -5.60
N ARG A 22 -16.55 9.21 -4.84
CA ARG A 22 -17.12 10.48 -5.29
C ARG A 22 -16.07 11.57 -5.25
N GLU A 23 -16.35 12.68 -5.91
CA GLU A 23 -15.41 13.80 -6.02
C GLU A 23 -14.82 14.17 -4.65
N THR A 24 -13.51 14.03 -4.54
CA THR A 24 -12.76 14.25 -3.30
C THR A 24 -11.63 15.23 -3.55
N HIS A 25 -11.57 16.27 -2.72
CA HIS A 25 -10.46 17.22 -2.63
C HIS A 25 -9.86 17.13 -1.24
N LEU A 26 -8.65 16.58 -1.15
CA LEU A 26 -8.02 16.34 0.15
C LEU A 26 -6.50 16.34 0.02
N THR A 27 -5.82 16.84 1.05
CA THR A 27 -4.38 16.69 1.19
C THR A 27 -4.07 15.72 2.32
N ILE A 28 -3.28 14.69 2.02
CA ILE A 28 -2.86 13.67 2.98
C ILE A 28 -1.38 13.94 3.33
N PRO A 29 -1.03 14.08 4.62
CA PRO A 29 0.35 14.20 5.04
C PRO A 29 1.13 12.90 4.80
N THR A 30 2.36 13.04 4.32
CA THR A 30 3.25 11.90 3.99
C THR A 30 4.27 11.61 5.07
N ASP A 31 4.38 12.49 6.06
CA ASP A 31 5.24 12.41 7.24
C ASP A 31 4.50 11.85 8.47
N LYS A 32 3.19 11.62 8.36
CA LYS A 32 2.35 11.06 9.43
C LYS A 32 1.93 9.63 9.14
N ARG A 33 1.46 8.97 10.18
CA ARG A 33 0.80 7.65 10.07
C ARG A 33 -0.70 7.85 9.96
N VAL A 34 -1.22 7.63 8.76
CA VAL A 34 -2.60 7.90 8.36
C VAL A 34 -3.34 6.59 8.14
N GLY A 35 -4.45 6.41 8.86
CA GLY A 35 -5.37 5.28 8.69
C GLY A 35 -6.50 5.61 7.73
N VAL A 36 -6.90 4.68 6.85
CA VAL A 36 -8.13 4.75 6.07
C VAL A 36 -9.03 3.59 6.43
N LEU A 37 -10.11 3.91 7.13
CA LEU A 37 -11.14 2.98 7.57
C LEU A 37 -12.29 2.91 6.56
N GLY A 38 -13.02 1.80 6.55
CA GLY A 38 -14.19 1.61 5.70
C GLY A 38 -14.57 0.14 5.57
N ARG A 39 -15.81 -0.14 5.16
CA ARG A 39 -16.32 -1.51 5.03
C ARG A 39 -15.56 -2.30 3.95
N ASN A 40 -15.68 -3.62 3.99
CA ASN A 40 -15.25 -4.46 2.87
C ASN A 40 -16.01 -4.08 1.61
N GLY A 41 -15.30 -3.90 0.50
CA GLY A 41 -15.86 -3.42 -0.75
C GLY A 41 -16.13 -1.92 -0.83
N ALA A 42 -15.80 -1.11 0.19
CA ALA A 42 -16.02 0.34 0.18
C ALA A 42 -15.13 1.11 -0.82
N GLY A 43 -14.07 0.49 -1.35
CA GLY A 43 -13.15 1.15 -2.29
C GLY A 43 -11.77 1.50 -1.72
N LYS A 44 -11.43 1.03 -0.52
CA LYS A 44 -10.14 1.29 0.15
C LYS A 44 -8.92 0.92 -0.71
N THR A 45 -8.86 -0.31 -1.20
CA THR A 45 -7.78 -0.78 -2.10
C THR A 45 -7.77 0.00 -3.42
N THR A 46 -8.94 0.39 -3.94
CA THR A 46 -9.02 1.27 -5.12
C THR A 46 -8.41 2.64 -4.84
N LEU A 47 -8.72 3.26 -3.70
CA LEU A 47 -8.09 4.52 -3.28
C LEU A 47 -6.58 4.35 -3.15
N LEU A 48 -6.12 3.29 -2.49
CA LEU A 48 -4.70 3.00 -2.32
C LEU A 48 -4.00 2.83 -3.67
N ASN A 49 -4.60 2.08 -4.61
CA ASN A 49 -4.06 1.88 -5.95
C ASN A 49 -4.03 3.17 -6.77
N MET A 50 -5.04 4.04 -6.62
CA MET A 50 -5.03 5.37 -7.23
C MET A 50 -3.92 6.23 -6.66
N ILE A 51 -3.67 6.17 -5.34
CA ILE A 51 -2.57 6.88 -4.68
C ILE A 51 -1.22 6.27 -5.09
N ALA A 52 -1.11 4.97 -5.28
CA ALA A 52 0.10 4.31 -5.76
C ALA A 52 0.39 4.55 -7.25
N GLY A 53 -0.60 4.98 -8.03
CA GLY A 53 -0.49 5.12 -9.49
C GLY A 53 -0.69 3.81 -10.25
N VAL A 54 -1.07 2.74 -9.56
CA VAL A 54 -1.44 1.43 -10.15
C VAL A 54 -2.77 1.52 -10.89
N ASP A 55 -3.70 2.32 -10.39
CA ASP A 55 -4.98 2.62 -11.05
C ASP A 55 -5.11 4.12 -11.28
N ARG A 56 -5.84 4.52 -12.32
CA ARG A 56 -6.08 5.93 -12.63
C ARG A 56 -7.45 6.36 -12.10
N PRO A 57 -7.60 7.58 -11.55
CA PRO A 57 -8.92 8.10 -11.24
C PRO A 57 -9.73 8.26 -12.54
N SER A 58 -11.06 8.17 -12.44
CA SER A 58 -11.94 8.41 -13.59
C SER A 58 -11.98 9.89 -13.96
N THR A 59 -11.89 10.77 -12.96
CA THR A 59 -11.77 12.23 -13.11
C THR A 59 -10.81 12.77 -12.07
N GLY A 60 -10.27 13.98 -12.30
CA GLY A 60 -9.32 14.61 -11.39
C GLY A 60 -7.92 13.99 -11.47
N MET A 61 -7.08 14.31 -10.48
CA MET A 61 -5.69 13.84 -10.45
C MET A 61 -5.14 13.67 -9.03
N VAL A 62 -4.12 12.83 -8.91
CA VAL A 62 -3.34 12.62 -7.69
C VAL A 62 -1.93 13.16 -7.91
N ILE A 63 -1.54 14.15 -7.09
CA ILE A 63 -0.18 14.70 -7.06
C ILE A 63 0.53 14.17 -5.82
N ARG A 64 1.77 13.69 -5.97
CA ARG A 64 2.60 13.19 -4.87
C ARG A 64 3.87 14.01 -4.81
N GLU A 65 4.16 14.56 -3.65
CA GLU A 65 5.34 15.38 -3.37
C GLU A 65 6.31 14.64 -2.43
N ALA A 66 6.27 13.32 -2.43
CA ALA A 66 7.11 12.47 -1.60
C ALA A 66 7.48 11.20 -2.37
N ARG A 67 8.62 10.60 -2.02
CA ARG A 67 9.07 9.30 -2.50
C ARG A 67 8.25 8.21 -1.82
N MET A 68 7.25 7.71 -2.54
CA MET A 68 6.29 6.74 -2.01
C MET A 68 6.58 5.32 -2.46
N SER A 69 6.29 4.36 -1.57
CA SER A 69 6.27 2.95 -1.94
C SER A 69 5.03 2.63 -2.80
N TRP A 70 5.06 1.47 -3.44
CA TRP A 70 3.83 0.79 -3.90
C TRP A 70 3.15 0.08 -2.72
N PRO A 71 1.90 -0.41 -2.87
CA PRO A 71 1.24 -1.18 -1.83
C PRO A 71 2.12 -2.37 -1.44
N LEU A 72 2.48 -2.49 -0.17
CA LEU A 72 3.44 -3.54 0.22
C LEU A 72 2.91 -4.93 -0.15
N GLY A 73 3.81 -5.79 -0.62
CA GLY A 73 3.44 -7.13 -1.10
C GLY A 73 2.73 -7.16 -2.45
N TYR A 74 2.47 -6.01 -3.10
CA TYR A 74 1.99 -5.99 -4.47
C TYR A 74 3.09 -6.44 -5.43
N ALA A 75 2.96 -7.66 -5.95
CA ALA A 75 3.91 -8.25 -6.90
C ALA A 75 3.58 -7.95 -8.38
N GLY A 76 2.55 -7.15 -8.66
CA GLY A 76 2.16 -6.84 -10.04
C GLY A 76 3.17 -5.97 -10.80
N GLY A 77 4.13 -5.37 -10.09
CA GLY A 77 5.25 -4.64 -10.70
C GLY A 77 6.36 -5.53 -11.27
N PHE A 78 6.37 -6.83 -10.98
CA PHE A 78 7.40 -7.73 -11.50
C PHE A 78 7.11 -8.20 -12.92
N HIS A 79 8.14 -8.18 -13.76
CA HIS A 79 8.10 -8.83 -15.06
C HIS A 79 8.34 -10.33 -14.89
N GLY A 80 7.34 -11.14 -15.25
CA GLY A 80 7.35 -12.58 -14.99
C GLY A 80 8.47 -13.36 -15.69
N ASP A 81 8.91 -12.92 -16.87
CA ASP A 81 10.01 -13.57 -17.59
C ASP A 81 11.40 -13.18 -17.10
N LEU A 82 11.50 -12.13 -16.28
CA LEU A 82 12.76 -11.71 -15.67
C LEU A 82 12.98 -12.47 -14.36
N THR A 83 14.24 -12.63 -14.00
CA THR A 83 14.71 -13.15 -12.71
C THR A 83 14.44 -12.17 -11.57
N ALA A 84 14.64 -12.60 -10.31
CA ALA A 84 14.57 -11.67 -9.20
C ALA A 84 15.68 -10.61 -9.27
N ARG A 85 16.90 -10.99 -9.68
CA ARG A 85 18.02 -10.05 -9.88
C ARG A 85 17.65 -8.91 -10.84
N GLU A 86 17.11 -9.26 -12.00
CA GLU A 86 16.75 -8.29 -13.03
C GLU A 86 15.58 -7.38 -12.60
N ASN A 87 14.57 -7.95 -11.93
CA ASN A 87 13.47 -7.17 -11.36
C ASN A 87 13.96 -6.19 -10.28
N ILE A 88 14.83 -6.65 -9.37
CA ILE A 88 15.43 -5.80 -8.34
C ILE A 88 16.28 -4.70 -8.98
N ALA A 89 17.12 -5.04 -9.96
CA ALA A 89 17.96 -4.06 -10.67
C ALA A 89 17.11 -2.98 -11.36
N PHE A 90 15.98 -3.36 -11.97
CA PHE A 90 15.07 -2.41 -12.57
C PHE A 90 14.51 -1.43 -11.55
N VAL A 91 14.02 -1.92 -10.40
CA VAL A 91 13.46 -1.07 -9.35
C VAL A 91 14.53 -0.20 -8.70
N ALA A 92 15.71 -0.73 -8.41
CA ALA A 92 16.84 0.04 -7.87
C ALA A 92 17.18 1.24 -8.77
N ARG A 93 17.26 1.02 -10.10
CA ARG A 93 17.48 2.09 -11.08
C ARG A 93 16.36 3.11 -11.11
N LEU A 94 15.10 2.66 -11.09
CA LEU A 94 13.93 3.55 -11.09
C LEU A 94 13.95 4.52 -9.91
N TYR A 95 14.47 4.05 -8.77
CA TYR A 95 14.54 4.78 -7.51
C TYR A 95 15.92 5.38 -7.22
N GLY A 96 16.89 5.28 -8.14
CA GLY A 96 18.25 5.77 -7.95
C GLY A 96 18.96 5.20 -6.72
N ALA A 97 18.66 3.94 -6.36
CA ALA A 97 19.24 3.23 -5.23
C ALA A 97 20.41 2.34 -5.68
N ASP A 98 21.32 2.03 -4.75
CA ASP A 98 22.43 1.12 -5.01
C ASP A 98 21.93 -0.31 -5.22
N TYR A 99 22.28 -0.93 -6.35
CA TYR A 99 21.75 -2.25 -6.68
C TYR A 99 22.21 -3.32 -5.70
N ASP A 100 23.49 -3.34 -5.34
CA ASP A 100 24.07 -4.42 -4.54
C ASP A 100 23.48 -4.39 -3.13
N GLU A 101 23.34 -3.20 -2.54
CA GLU A 101 22.69 -3.01 -1.23
C GLU A 101 21.21 -3.43 -1.25
N ILE A 102 20.45 -3.00 -2.25
CA ILE A 102 19.02 -3.34 -2.35
C ILE A 102 18.84 -4.83 -2.59
N PHE A 103 19.69 -5.43 -3.42
CA PHE A 103 19.66 -6.84 -3.72
C PHE A 103 19.93 -7.70 -2.49
N GLU A 104 21.00 -7.41 -1.73
CA GLU A 104 21.34 -8.14 -0.51
C GLU A 104 20.19 -8.09 0.51
N LYS A 105 19.66 -6.90 0.81
CA LYS A 105 18.54 -6.72 1.74
C LYS A 105 17.27 -7.45 1.27
N ALA A 106 16.93 -7.33 -0.01
CA ALA A 106 15.73 -7.94 -0.56
C ALA A 106 15.82 -9.47 -0.60
N GLU A 107 16.99 -10.02 -0.95
CA GLU A 107 17.24 -11.46 -0.98
C GLU A 107 17.20 -12.05 0.43
N GLU A 108 17.88 -11.42 1.41
CA GLU A 108 17.89 -11.84 2.81
C GLU A 108 16.47 -11.89 3.37
N PHE A 109 15.67 -10.86 3.10
CA PHE A 109 14.29 -10.82 3.58
C PHE A 109 13.38 -11.84 2.88
N ALA A 110 13.52 -11.98 1.56
CA ALA A 110 12.63 -12.81 0.76
C ALA A 110 12.83 -14.31 1.01
N GLU A 111 14.02 -14.73 1.43
CA GLU A 111 14.39 -16.13 1.69
C GLU A 111 13.96 -17.05 0.52
N ILE A 112 14.32 -16.65 -0.71
CA ILE A 112 14.02 -17.38 -1.95
C ILE A 112 15.18 -18.27 -2.43
N GLY A 113 16.38 -18.10 -1.87
CA GLY A 113 17.55 -18.92 -2.14
C GLY A 113 17.87 -19.02 -3.64
N ALA A 114 18.15 -20.22 -4.12
CA ALA A 114 18.54 -20.48 -5.51
C ALA A 114 17.51 -20.06 -6.57
N TYR A 115 16.27 -19.73 -6.19
CA TYR A 115 15.27 -19.21 -7.13
C TYR A 115 15.59 -17.80 -7.62
N VAL A 116 16.55 -17.10 -7.02
CA VAL A 116 16.91 -15.72 -7.37
C VAL A 116 17.26 -15.54 -8.86
N ASP A 117 17.83 -16.57 -9.48
CA ASP A 117 18.20 -16.63 -10.90
C ASP A 117 17.15 -17.33 -11.79
N MET A 118 16.00 -17.70 -11.21
CA MET A 118 14.86 -18.27 -11.94
C MET A 118 13.85 -17.19 -12.32
N PRO A 119 13.17 -17.30 -13.48
CA PRO A 119 12.12 -16.36 -13.86
C PRO A 119 11.00 -16.28 -12.82
N VAL A 120 10.57 -15.06 -12.48
CA VAL A 120 9.56 -14.80 -11.44
C VAL A 120 8.21 -15.47 -11.75
N ARG A 121 7.89 -15.75 -13.02
CA ARG A 121 6.68 -16.50 -13.39
C ARG A 121 6.62 -17.91 -12.79
N THR A 122 7.76 -18.50 -12.45
CA THR A 122 7.86 -19.82 -11.81
C THR A 122 7.57 -19.78 -10.30
N TYR A 123 7.51 -18.59 -9.70
CA TYR A 123 7.36 -18.43 -8.26
C TYR A 123 5.91 -18.66 -7.82
N SER A 124 5.75 -19.24 -6.62
CA SER A 124 4.46 -19.26 -5.94
C SER A 124 4.00 -17.84 -5.58
N SER A 125 2.70 -17.66 -5.31
CA SER A 125 2.16 -16.38 -4.83
C SER A 125 2.85 -15.90 -3.56
N GLY A 126 3.18 -16.81 -2.64
CA GLY A 126 3.94 -16.51 -1.43
C GLY A 126 5.34 -15.99 -1.73
N MET A 127 6.11 -16.66 -2.60
CA MET A 127 7.45 -16.20 -3.00
C MET A 127 7.42 -14.81 -3.65
N LYS A 128 6.45 -14.55 -4.54
CA LYS A 128 6.26 -13.24 -5.17
C LYS A 128 5.97 -12.16 -4.13
N SER A 129 5.08 -12.43 -3.19
CA SER A 129 4.76 -11.51 -2.09
C SER A 129 5.97 -11.23 -1.19
N ARG A 130 6.75 -12.27 -0.84
CA ARG A 130 7.96 -12.13 -0.02
C ARG A 130 9.02 -11.27 -0.71
N LEU A 131 9.28 -11.52 -1.99
CA LEU A 131 10.20 -10.72 -2.80
C LEU A 131 9.73 -9.26 -2.93
N ALA A 132 8.44 -9.04 -3.22
CA ALA A 132 7.86 -7.70 -3.33
C ALA A 132 7.99 -6.93 -2.01
N PHE A 133 7.78 -7.61 -0.88
CA PHE A 133 7.90 -7.01 0.44
C PHE A 133 9.36 -6.70 0.80
N GLY A 134 10.28 -7.65 0.58
CA GLY A 134 11.71 -7.44 0.81
C GLY A 134 12.26 -6.27 0.00
N LEU A 135 11.90 -6.19 -1.28
CA LEU A 135 12.30 -5.07 -2.14
C LEU A 135 11.72 -3.73 -1.68
N SER A 136 10.47 -3.71 -1.20
CA SER A 136 9.87 -2.46 -0.68
C SER A 136 10.51 -1.99 0.62
N LEU A 137 11.02 -2.89 1.46
CA LEU A 137 11.74 -2.54 2.68
C LEU A 137 13.19 -2.15 2.41
N ALA A 138 13.81 -2.73 1.38
CA ALA A 138 15.19 -2.42 1.03
C ALA A 138 15.37 -0.96 0.61
N ILE A 139 14.32 -0.34 0.05
CA ILE A 139 14.32 1.05 -0.41
C ILE A 139 13.78 1.98 0.67
N ASP A 140 14.50 3.06 0.92
CA ASP A 140 14.06 4.12 1.81
C ASP A 140 12.97 4.98 1.13
N PHE A 141 11.76 4.91 1.68
CA PHE A 141 10.63 5.72 1.27
C PHE A 141 10.26 6.75 2.33
N GLU A 142 9.79 7.91 1.90
CA GLU A 142 9.22 8.91 2.80
C GLU A 142 7.84 8.49 3.31
N CYS A 143 7.08 7.74 2.49
CA CYS A 143 5.76 7.25 2.85
C CYS A 143 5.50 5.84 2.29
N TYR A 144 5.09 4.93 3.18
CA TYR A 144 4.75 3.55 2.84
C TYR A 144 3.24 3.35 2.67
N LEU A 145 2.86 2.67 1.58
CA LEU A 145 1.48 2.33 1.25
C LEU A 145 1.13 0.91 1.71
N ILE A 146 0.12 0.77 2.57
CA ILE A 146 -0.16 -0.49 3.27
C ILE A 146 -1.63 -0.87 3.10
N ASP A 147 -1.88 -2.04 2.51
CA ASP A 147 -3.21 -2.67 2.48
C ASP A 147 -3.30 -3.73 3.58
N GLU A 148 -4.39 -3.80 4.34
CA GLU A 148 -4.60 -4.83 5.37
C GLU A 148 -4.41 -6.28 4.87
N SER A 149 -4.58 -6.49 3.56
CA SER A 149 -4.27 -7.75 2.87
C SER A 149 -2.77 -8.09 2.79
N ILE A 150 -1.89 -7.24 3.34
CA ILE A 150 -0.49 -7.54 3.64
C ILE A 150 -0.44 -8.74 4.59
N GLY A 151 -0.34 -9.90 3.96
CA GLY A 151 -0.59 -11.19 4.59
C GLY A 151 -0.97 -12.30 3.62
N ALA A 152 -0.77 -12.16 2.31
CA ALA A 152 -0.90 -13.28 1.34
C ALA A 152 0.22 -14.35 1.47
N GLY A 153 0.90 -14.39 2.63
CA GLY A 153 1.86 -15.40 3.03
C GLY A 153 1.46 -16.03 4.36
N ASP A 154 2.27 -16.98 4.84
CA ASP A 154 2.04 -17.63 6.13
C ASP A 154 1.95 -16.59 7.28
N ARG A 155 1.15 -16.90 8.31
CA ARG A 155 0.99 -16.09 9.54
C ARG A 155 2.34 -15.67 10.13
N PHE A 156 3.34 -16.55 10.05
CA PHE A 156 4.71 -16.27 10.49
C PHE A 156 5.37 -15.12 9.72
N PHE A 157 5.23 -15.11 8.38
CA PHE A 157 5.78 -14.05 7.56
C PHE A 157 5.07 -12.73 7.83
N ARG A 158 3.75 -12.76 8.08
CA ARG A 158 2.98 -11.56 8.46
C ARG A 158 3.51 -10.91 9.73
N GLN A 159 3.86 -11.70 10.74
CA GLN A 159 4.41 -11.18 11.99
C GLN A 159 5.85 -10.67 11.82
N LYS A 160 6.70 -11.39 11.06
CA LYS A 160 8.07 -10.95 10.72
C LYS A 160 8.05 -9.64 9.93
N SER A 161 7.28 -9.60 8.84
CA SER A 161 7.04 -8.40 8.01
C SER A 161 6.59 -7.21 8.83
N ARG A 162 5.62 -7.41 9.74
CA ARG A 162 5.10 -6.35 10.61
C ARG A 162 6.18 -5.79 11.53
N LYS A 163 6.96 -6.66 12.19
CA LYS A 163 8.04 -6.22 13.08
C LYS A 163 9.14 -5.47 12.33
N VAL A 164 9.65 -6.05 11.24
CA VAL A 164 10.73 -5.43 10.44
C VAL A 164 10.26 -4.10 9.85
N PHE A 165 9.03 -4.05 9.33
CA PHE A 165 8.44 -2.81 8.84
C PHE A 165 8.40 -1.74 9.94
N LEU A 166 7.91 -2.06 11.14
CA LEU A 166 7.82 -1.09 12.24
C LEU A 166 9.18 -0.60 12.72
N GLU A 167 10.22 -1.42 12.61
CA GLU A 167 11.59 -1.03 12.95
C GLU A 167 12.22 -0.14 11.87
N GLN A 168 12.05 -0.48 10.59
CA GLN A 168 12.67 0.26 9.48
C GLN A 168 11.89 1.51 9.06
N SER A 169 10.58 1.55 9.29
CA SER A 169 9.75 2.74 9.03
C SER A 169 9.78 3.78 10.17
N LYS A 170 10.67 3.64 11.15
CA LYS A 170 10.84 4.64 12.21
C LYS A 170 11.37 5.95 11.61
N GLY A 171 10.46 6.87 11.34
CA GLY A 171 10.76 8.17 10.73
C GLY A 171 10.12 8.39 9.36
N ALA A 172 9.53 7.36 8.76
CA ALA A 172 8.72 7.48 7.55
C ALA A 172 7.23 7.59 7.91
N GLY A 173 6.46 8.30 7.09
CA GLY A 173 5.02 8.25 7.17
C GLY A 173 4.44 6.97 6.57
N MET A 174 3.15 6.77 6.77
CA MET A 174 2.47 5.54 6.39
C MET A 174 1.02 5.85 6.04
N LEU A 175 0.52 5.26 4.95
CA LEU A 175 -0.89 5.23 4.63
C LEU A 175 -1.40 3.78 4.72
N LEU A 176 -2.09 3.46 5.81
CA LEU A 176 -2.66 2.15 6.09
C LEU A 176 -4.14 2.14 5.76
N VAL A 177 -4.58 1.27 4.85
CA VAL A 177 -6.00 1.03 4.60
C VAL A 177 -6.45 -0.25 5.26
N SER A 178 -7.51 -0.19 6.08
CA SER A 178 -7.97 -1.34 6.86
C SER A 178 -9.45 -1.23 7.25
N HIS A 179 -10.07 -2.34 7.63
CA HIS A 179 -11.37 -2.40 8.30
C HIS A 179 -11.24 -2.80 9.79
N ASN A 180 -10.02 -3.07 10.26
CA ASN A 180 -9.73 -3.49 11.62
C ASN A 180 -9.33 -2.30 12.50
N GLU A 181 -10.24 -1.93 13.40
CA GLU A 181 -10.08 -0.79 14.31
C GLU A 181 -8.83 -0.91 15.18
N SER A 182 -8.56 -2.09 15.74
CA SER A 182 -7.39 -2.32 16.60
C SER A 182 -6.07 -2.09 15.87
N THR A 183 -5.99 -2.50 14.60
CA THR A 183 -4.77 -2.34 13.79
C THR A 183 -4.54 -0.87 13.46
N VAL A 184 -5.61 -0.15 13.11
CA VAL A 184 -5.52 1.28 12.81
C VAL A 184 -5.19 2.09 14.05
N ARG A 185 -5.82 1.79 15.19
CA ARG A 185 -5.50 2.42 16.49
C ARG A 185 -4.06 2.20 16.92
N GLU A 186 -3.51 1.01 16.68
CA GLU A 186 -2.15 0.68 17.07
C GLU A 186 -1.08 1.46 16.27
N TYR A 187 -1.39 1.83 15.02
CA TYR A 187 -0.36 2.34 14.11
C TYR A 187 -0.58 3.73 13.54
N CYS A 188 -1.79 4.27 13.59
CA CYS A 188 -2.10 5.54 12.96
C CYS A 188 -2.33 6.62 14.01
N GLU A 189 -1.97 7.84 13.68
CA GLU A 189 -2.16 9.03 14.51
C GLU A 189 -3.41 9.80 14.08
N ILE A 190 -3.64 9.83 12.76
CA ILE A 190 -4.78 10.50 12.15
C ILE A 190 -5.52 9.54 11.22
N GLY A 191 -6.77 9.84 10.92
CA GLY A 191 -7.64 8.90 10.23
C GLY A 191 -8.47 9.54 9.12
N MET A 192 -8.91 8.70 8.19
CA MET A 192 -9.93 9.00 7.22
C MET A 192 -10.92 7.84 7.19
N VAL A 193 -12.21 8.13 6.99
CA VAL A 193 -13.22 7.09 6.81
C VAL A 193 -13.81 7.20 5.42
N LEU A 194 -13.71 6.12 4.64
CA LEU A 194 -14.37 5.97 3.36
C LEU A 194 -15.79 5.44 3.57
N TYR A 195 -16.76 6.33 3.42
CA TYR A 195 -18.18 6.07 3.65
C TYR A 195 -19.02 6.56 2.47
N GLU A 196 -19.77 5.64 1.86
CA GLU A 196 -20.65 5.92 0.71
C GLU A 196 -19.95 6.64 -0.47
N GLY A 197 -18.66 6.37 -0.64
CA GLY A 197 -17.81 6.98 -1.66
C GLY A 197 -17.23 8.34 -1.28
N PHE A 198 -17.50 8.86 -0.09
CA PHE A 198 -16.86 10.07 0.44
C PHE A 198 -15.71 9.71 1.38
N LEU A 199 -14.61 10.45 1.28
CA LEU A 199 -13.47 10.32 2.19
C LEU A 199 -13.55 11.42 3.24
N VAL A 200 -13.86 11.04 4.48
CA VAL A 200 -14.05 11.98 5.60
C VAL A 200 -12.77 12.01 6.44
N PRO A 201 -12.05 13.14 6.52
CA PRO A 201 -10.81 13.24 7.30
C PRO A 201 -11.05 13.56 8.77
N PHE A 202 -10.15 13.08 9.63
CA PHE A 202 -10.14 13.31 11.07
C PHE A 202 -8.70 13.63 11.51
N GLY A 203 -8.56 14.60 12.42
CA GLY A 203 -7.27 14.99 12.98
C GLY A 203 -6.76 14.04 14.06
N ASP A 204 -7.60 13.11 14.50
CA ASP A 204 -7.34 12.11 15.52
C ASP A 204 -7.89 10.75 15.06
N ILE A 205 -7.16 9.67 15.37
CA ILE A 205 -7.52 8.33 14.92
C ILE A 205 -8.72 7.75 15.67
N ASP A 206 -8.89 8.07 16.95
CA ASP A 206 -10.01 7.57 17.74
C ASP A 206 -11.32 8.23 17.30
N GLU A 207 -11.29 9.51 16.90
CA GLU A 207 -12.44 10.16 16.25
C GLU A 207 -12.86 9.47 14.95
N ALA A 208 -11.89 9.07 14.13
CA ALA A 208 -12.15 8.32 12.89
C ALA A 208 -12.76 6.95 13.18
N ILE A 209 -12.24 6.25 14.20
CA ILE A 209 -12.77 4.95 14.63
C ILE A 209 -14.20 5.13 15.14
N ASP A 210 -14.47 6.11 16.00
CA ASP A 210 -15.81 6.38 16.53
C ASP A 210 -16.83 6.71 15.42
N PHE A 211 -16.41 7.46 14.39
CA PHE A 211 -17.25 7.69 13.22
C PHE A 211 -17.50 6.39 12.45
N TYR A 212 -16.46 5.61 12.20
CA TYR A 212 -16.55 4.31 11.52
C TYR A 212 -17.47 3.34 12.28
N THR A 213 -17.32 3.19 13.59
CA THR A 213 -18.14 2.29 14.40
C THR A 213 -19.62 2.73 14.41
N ARG A 214 -19.91 4.04 14.43
CA ARG A 214 -21.30 4.53 14.44
C ARG A 214 -22.00 4.46 13.08
N LYS A 215 -21.26 4.63 11.98
CA LYS A 215 -21.85 4.81 10.63
C LYS A 215 -21.63 3.63 9.70
N CYS A 216 -20.58 2.85 9.93
CA CYS A 216 -20.10 1.83 9.00
C CYS A 216 -20.06 0.42 9.60
N ALA A 217 -19.98 0.28 10.92
CA ALA A 217 -20.02 -1.05 11.54
C ALA A 217 -21.36 -1.74 11.22
N PRO A 218 -21.33 -3.06 11.00
CA PRO A 218 -22.51 -3.85 10.65
C PRO A 218 -23.57 -3.87 11.76
#